data_AF-T0KTR7-F1
#
_entry.id   AF-T0KTR7-F1
#
_cell.length_a   1.000
_cell.length_b   1.000
_cell.length_c   1.000
_cell.angle_alpha   90.00
_cell.angle_beta   90.00
_cell.angle_gamma   90.00
#
_symmetry.space_group_name_H-M   'P 1'
#
loop_
_entity.id
_entity.type
_entity.pdbx_description
1 polymer ?
#
loop_
_entity_poly.entity_id
_entity_poly.type
_entity_poly.pdbx_seq_one_letter_code
_entity_poly.pdbx_strand_id
1 'polypeptide(L)'
;MRVSDDAEIIPEEDRVPPEAPQPRVSEADRKGDKTRLDRAMDRTLYLVVKRDGKDAKWEFPAAALSTEENLHEASSRVLEQTAGVNMNTWMVGRAPVAHHVVKPVAKQDGSVERRGEKTFFLKWRIMAGQADLASNAYGYKEFQWLTREELEKALPEEYYRSVRLMLADR
;
A
#
# COMPACT_ATOMS: atom_id res chain seq x y z
N MET A 1 22.08 3.87 41.44
CA MET A 1 23.50 3.90 41.79
C MET A 1 24.24 3.26 40.62
N ARG A 2 25.02 4.02 39.85
CA ARG A 2 25.90 3.46 38.82
C ARG A 2 27.28 3.32 39.45
N VAL A 3 27.82 2.10 39.40
CA VAL A 3 29.09 1.72 39.99
C VAL A 3 30.02 1.37 38.83
N SER A 4 31.28 1.79 38.89
CA SER A 4 32.29 1.40 37.91
C SER A 4 32.64 -0.10 38.06
N ASP A 5 33.38 -0.65 37.09
CA ASP A 5 33.89 -2.03 37.16
C ASP A 5 34.80 -2.26 38.39
N ASP A 6 35.39 -1.18 38.93
CA ASP A 6 36.23 -1.18 40.13
C ASP A 6 35.46 -0.97 41.44
N ALA A 7 34.12 -1.11 41.41
CA ALA A 7 33.22 -0.95 42.57
C ALA A 7 33.15 0.48 43.16
N GLU A 8 33.61 1.50 42.44
CA GLU A 8 33.52 2.90 42.87
C GLU A 8 32.21 3.57 42.44
N ILE A 9 31.70 4.46 43.29
CA ILE A 9 30.48 5.21 43.00
C ILE A 9 30.82 6.30 41.98
N ILE A 10 30.24 6.20 40.78
CA ILE A 10 30.48 7.19 39.73
C ILE A 10 29.84 8.53 40.14
N PRO A 11 30.63 9.62 40.24
CA PRO A 11 30.13 10.98 40.47
C PRO A 11 29.03 11.34 39.47
N GLU A 12 28.05 12.14 39.87
CA GLU A 12 26.90 12.43 39.00
C GLU A 12 27.27 13.17 37.71
N GLU A 13 28.33 13.97 37.76
CA GLU A 13 28.93 14.70 36.64
C GLU A 13 29.57 13.79 35.58
N ASP A 14 30.08 12.63 35.98
CA ASP A 14 30.73 11.65 35.10
C ASP A 14 29.73 10.62 34.52
N ARG A 15 28.45 10.72 34.89
CA ARG A 15 27.41 9.83 34.37
C ARG A 15 26.96 10.28 32.99
N VAL A 16 27.43 9.59 31.96
CA VAL A 16 26.90 9.77 30.60
C VAL A 16 25.40 9.39 30.57
N PRO A 17 24.51 10.32 30.19
CA PRO A 17 23.09 10.02 30.05
C PRO A 17 22.89 8.97 28.94
N PRO A 18 21.96 8.02 29.10
CA PRO A 18 21.65 7.07 28.04
C PRO A 18 21.11 7.82 26.81
N GLU A 19 21.38 7.27 25.62
CA GLU A 19 20.80 7.79 24.38
C GLU A 19 19.27 7.77 24.46
N ALA A 20 18.64 8.90 24.12
CA ALA A 20 17.20 9.02 24.15
C ALA A 20 16.56 8.17 23.03
N PRO A 21 15.40 7.54 23.27
CA PRO A 21 14.67 6.85 22.21
C PRO A 21 14.29 7.82 21.08
N GLN A 22 14.33 7.30 19.85
CA GLN A 22 13.86 8.04 18.69
C GLN A 22 12.36 8.39 18.82
N PRO A 23 11.92 9.56 18.33
CA PRO A 23 10.53 9.96 18.41
C PRO A 23 9.65 9.04 17.56
N ARG A 24 8.41 8.81 18.00
CA ARG A 24 7.41 8.04 17.24
C ARG A 24 6.92 8.74 15.98
N VAL A 25 6.95 10.08 15.99
CA VAL A 25 6.53 10.92 14.86
C VAL A 25 7.76 11.21 14.01
N SER A 26 7.75 10.72 12.77
CA SER A 26 8.87 10.90 11.85
C SER A 26 8.85 12.28 11.17
N GLU A 27 9.89 12.57 10.37
CA GLU A 27 9.84 13.75 9.50
C GLU A 27 8.77 13.66 8.41
N ALA A 28 8.53 12.44 7.89
CA ALA A 28 7.51 12.21 6.87
C ALA A 28 6.11 12.52 7.41
N ASP A 29 5.85 12.21 8.69
CA ASP A 29 4.62 12.61 9.38
C ASP A 29 4.46 14.13 9.46
N ARG A 30 5.53 14.84 9.82
CA ARG A 30 5.51 16.32 9.93
C ARG A 30 5.31 17.00 8.58
N LYS A 31 5.93 16.45 7.53
CA LYS A 31 5.84 16.96 6.14
C LYS A 31 4.56 16.50 5.43
N GLY A 32 3.88 15.48 5.95
CA GLY A 32 2.71 14.87 5.30
C GLY A 32 3.08 14.13 4.00
N ASP A 33 4.30 13.59 3.90
CA ASP A 33 4.77 12.94 2.68
C ASP A 33 4.18 11.52 2.56
N LYS A 34 3.21 11.37 1.65
CA LYS A 34 2.47 10.12 1.45
C LYS A 34 3.21 9.08 0.60
N THR A 35 4.37 9.42 0.06
CA THR A 35 5.21 8.47 -0.70
C THR A 35 6.09 7.62 0.22
N ARG A 36 6.20 8.01 1.49
CA ARG A 36 7.08 7.43 2.49
C ARG A 36 6.40 6.31 3.29
N LEU A 37 7.19 5.28 3.62
CA LEU A 37 6.76 4.15 4.46
C LEU A 37 7.09 4.36 5.95
N ASP A 38 8.02 5.27 6.27
CA ASP A 38 8.40 5.66 7.63
C ASP A 38 7.45 6.72 8.23
N ARG A 39 6.23 6.83 7.72
CA ARG A 39 5.15 7.67 8.24
C ARG A 39 4.09 6.79 8.91
N ALA A 40 3.36 7.32 9.89
CA ALA A 40 2.26 6.64 10.56
C ALA A 40 2.63 5.21 10.98
N MET A 41 3.80 5.04 11.61
CA MET A 41 4.39 3.72 11.94
C MET A 41 3.53 2.88 12.91
N ASP A 42 2.51 3.48 13.51
CA ASP A 42 1.51 2.84 14.35
C ASP A 42 0.28 2.34 13.56
N ARG A 43 0.22 2.60 12.24
CA ARG A 43 -0.88 2.26 11.34
C ARG A 43 -0.45 1.41 10.15
N THR A 44 -1.41 0.70 9.55
CA THR A 44 -1.22 -0.03 8.30
C THR A 44 -1.37 0.92 7.12
N LEU A 45 -0.32 0.97 6.29
CA LEU A 45 -0.31 1.69 5.03
C LEU A 45 -0.64 0.76 3.85
N TYR A 46 -1.36 1.31 2.87
CA TYR A 46 -1.82 0.62 1.67
C TYR A 46 -1.30 1.33 0.43
N LEU A 47 -0.71 0.56 -0.49
CA LEU A 47 -0.26 1.10 -1.77
C LEU A 47 -1.45 1.36 -2.68
N VAL A 48 -1.61 2.60 -3.10
CA VAL A 48 -2.49 3.00 -4.20
C VAL A 48 -1.69 3.66 -5.30
N VAL A 49 -2.17 3.48 -6.53
CA VAL A 49 -1.57 4.05 -7.73
C VAL A 49 -2.61 4.86 -8.48
N LYS A 50 -2.13 5.79 -9.30
CA LYS A 50 -2.99 6.65 -10.13
C LYS A 50 -2.33 6.88 -11.48
N ARG A 51 -3.15 6.77 -12.53
CA ARG A 51 -2.77 7.05 -13.92
C ARG A 51 -2.72 8.56 -14.16
N ASP A 52 -2.17 8.96 -15.29
CA ASP A 52 -2.32 10.35 -15.76
C ASP A 52 -3.68 10.58 -16.40
N GLY A 53 -4.19 11.81 -16.35
CA GLY A 53 -5.41 12.23 -17.04
C GLY A 53 -6.49 12.81 -16.12
N LYS A 54 -7.44 13.53 -16.73
CA LYS A 54 -8.50 14.27 -16.03
C LYS A 54 -9.45 13.38 -15.22
N ASP A 55 -9.65 12.14 -15.67
CA ASP A 55 -10.53 11.16 -15.02
C ASP A 55 -9.75 10.12 -14.20
N ALA A 56 -8.46 10.35 -13.97
CA ALA A 56 -7.62 9.42 -13.23
C ALA A 56 -8.05 9.33 -11.76
N LYS A 57 -8.38 8.11 -11.34
CA LYS A 57 -8.79 7.79 -9.97
C LYS A 57 -7.68 7.03 -9.28
N TRP A 58 -7.59 7.19 -7.96
CA TRP A 58 -6.78 6.31 -7.14
C TRP A 58 -7.39 4.93 -7.12
N GLU A 59 -6.55 3.91 -7.27
CA GLU A 59 -6.96 2.50 -7.25
C GLU A 59 -5.81 1.62 -6.74
N PHE A 60 -6.12 0.39 -6.38
CA PHE A 60 -5.09 -0.62 -6.15
C PHE A 60 -4.49 -1.08 -7.49
N PRO A 61 -3.20 -1.47 -7.53
CA PRO A 61 -2.61 -2.08 -8.71
C PRO A 61 -3.44 -3.28 -9.20
N ALA A 62 -4.00 -3.16 -10.40
CA ALA A 62 -4.81 -4.19 -11.02
C ALA A 62 -4.54 -4.23 -12.53
N ALA A 63 -4.65 -5.42 -13.11
CA ALA A 63 -4.57 -5.63 -14.55
C ALA A 63 -5.48 -6.80 -14.97
N ALA A 64 -5.66 -6.95 -16.28
CA ALA A 64 -6.35 -8.09 -16.85
C ALA A 64 -5.60 -9.39 -16.56
N LEU A 65 -6.37 -10.44 -16.31
CA LEU A 65 -5.89 -11.80 -16.10
C LEU A 65 -5.70 -12.49 -17.46
N SER A 66 -4.53 -13.09 -17.68
CA SER A 66 -4.29 -13.98 -18.83
C SER A 66 -4.99 -15.34 -18.63
N THR A 67 -5.32 -16.03 -19.72
CA THR A 67 -5.87 -17.40 -19.66
C THR A 67 -4.85 -18.44 -19.21
N GLU A 68 -3.57 -18.10 -19.21
CA GLU A 68 -2.46 -19.02 -18.92
C GLU A 68 -1.91 -18.90 -17.49
N GLU A 69 -2.47 -18.01 -16.66
CA GLU A 69 -1.98 -17.76 -15.31
C GLU A 69 -3.12 -17.82 -14.27
N ASN A 70 -2.76 -18.20 -13.05
CA ASN A 70 -3.68 -18.13 -11.93
C ASN A 70 -3.68 -16.73 -11.31
N LEU A 71 -4.74 -16.43 -10.55
CA LEU A 71 -4.90 -15.12 -9.91
C LEU A 71 -3.72 -14.70 -9.01
N HIS A 72 -3.08 -15.66 -8.35
CA HIS A 72 -1.94 -15.40 -7.47
C HIS A 72 -0.67 -15.06 -8.25
N GLU A 73 -0.40 -15.77 -9.34
CA GLU A 73 0.71 -15.49 -10.28
C GLU A 73 0.52 -14.12 -10.95
N ALA A 74 -0.70 -13.87 -11.43
CA ALA A 74 -1.08 -12.58 -12.00
C ALA A 74 -0.87 -11.43 -11.00
N SER A 75 -1.25 -11.61 -9.73
CA SER A 75 -1.06 -10.57 -8.73
C SER A 75 0.41 -10.24 -8.47
N SER A 76 1.31 -11.24 -8.53
CA SER A 76 2.77 -11.03 -8.40
C SER A 76 3.28 -10.23 -9.59
N ARG A 77 2.96 -10.69 -10.80
CA ARG A 77 3.33 -10.04 -12.06
C ARG A 77 2.83 -8.59 -12.12
N VAL A 78 1.58 -8.35 -11.73
CA VAL A 78 0.98 -7.00 -11.73
C VAL A 78 1.68 -6.10 -10.72
N LEU A 79 2.02 -6.60 -9.54
CA LEU A 79 2.75 -5.84 -8.53
C LEU A 79 4.14 -5.42 -9.05
N GLU A 80 4.91 -6.37 -9.58
CA GLU A 80 6.25 -6.14 -10.13
C GLU A 80 6.23 -5.18 -11.33
N GLN A 81 5.28 -5.35 -12.25
CA GLN A 81 5.14 -4.51 -13.44
C GLN A 81 4.52 -3.13 -13.15
N THR A 82 3.94 -2.93 -11.96
CA THR A 82 3.37 -1.63 -11.55
C THR A 82 4.33 -0.84 -10.68
N ALA A 83 4.85 -1.47 -9.63
CA ALA A 83 5.58 -0.82 -8.55
C ALA A 83 7.03 -1.31 -8.45
N GLY A 84 7.52 -2.06 -9.43
CA GLY A 84 8.89 -2.50 -9.53
C GLY A 84 9.22 -3.71 -8.66
N VAL A 85 10.44 -4.22 -8.84
CA VAL A 85 10.97 -5.40 -8.15
C VAL A 85 11.71 -5.06 -6.85
N ASN A 86 11.94 -3.77 -6.59
CA ASN A 86 12.69 -3.28 -5.42
C ASN A 86 11.84 -3.21 -4.14
N MET A 87 10.94 -4.18 -3.97
CA MET A 87 10.13 -4.36 -2.78
C MET A 87 10.22 -5.82 -2.32
N ASN A 88 10.68 -6.03 -1.09
CA ASN A 88 10.60 -7.33 -0.44
C ASN A 88 9.15 -7.56 0.01
N THR A 89 8.40 -8.30 -0.78
CA THR A 89 6.98 -8.56 -0.56
C THR A 89 6.68 -10.04 -0.37
N TRP A 90 5.65 -10.32 0.42
CA TRP A 90 5.15 -11.65 0.70
C TRP A 90 3.65 -11.72 0.49
N MET A 91 3.22 -12.67 -0.34
CA MET A 91 1.81 -12.97 -0.54
C MET A 91 1.27 -13.76 0.66
N VAL A 92 0.20 -13.25 1.27
CA VAL A 92 -0.40 -13.87 2.47
C VAL A 92 -1.09 -15.20 2.14
N GLY A 93 -1.69 -15.30 0.95
CA GLY A 93 -2.37 -16.51 0.50
C GLY A 93 -2.95 -16.35 -0.90
N ARG A 94 -3.43 -17.47 -1.48
CA ARG A 94 -3.94 -17.53 -2.85
C ARG A 94 -5.42 -17.14 -2.98
N ALA A 95 -6.16 -17.13 -1.87
CA ALA A 95 -7.57 -16.77 -1.87
C ALA A 95 -7.74 -15.25 -1.93
N PRO A 96 -8.66 -14.72 -2.76
CA PRO A 96 -8.94 -13.30 -2.79
C PRO A 96 -9.62 -12.85 -1.49
N VAL A 97 -9.22 -11.68 -0.99
CA VAL A 97 -9.73 -11.09 0.27
C VAL A 97 -10.84 -10.08 0.03
N ALA A 98 -10.98 -9.59 -1.20
CA ALA A 98 -12.06 -8.72 -1.64
C ALA A 98 -12.29 -8.88 -3.14
N HIS A 99 -13.42 -8.34 -3.61
CA HIS A 99 -13.70 -8.24 -5.04
C HIS A 99 -14.51 -6.96 -5.32
N HIS A 100 -14.29 -6.38 -6.50
CA HIS A 100 -15.05 -5.24 -7.02
C HIS A 100 -15.69 -5.63 -8.35
N VAL A 101 -16.96 -5.28 -8.54
CA VAL A 101 -17.72 -5.65 -9.74
C VAL A 101 -18.28 -4.40 -10.40
N VAL A 102 -17.85 -4.15 -11.63
CA VAL A 102 -18.44 -3.15 -12.51
C VAL A 102 -19.42 -3.87 -13.43
N LYS A 103 -20.70 -3.51 -13.35
CA LYS A 103 -21.74 -4.15 -14.17
C LYS A 103 -21.60 -3.74 -15.64
N PRO A 104 -21.87 -4.65 -16.59
CA PRO A 104 -21.93 -4.29 -18.01
C PRO A 104 -23.07 -3.30 -18.26
N VAL A 105 -22.87 -2.42 -19.24
CA VAL A 105 -23.91 -1.52 -19.74
C VAL A 105 -24.38 -2.06 -21.09
N ALA A 106 -25.67 -2.37 -21.19
CA ALA A 106 -26.31 -2.80 -22.43
C ALA A 106 -27.06 -1.63 -23.05
N LYS A 107 -27.01 -1.52 -24.38
CA LYS A 107 -27.85 -0.61 -25.16
C LYS A 107 -29.28 -1.12 -25.24
N GLN A 108 -30.21 -0.24 -25.63
CA GLN A 108 -31.63 -0.59 -25.79
C GLN A 108 -31.87 -1.68 -26.84
N ASP A 109 -30.96 -1.88 -27.78
CA ASP A 109 -31.01 -2.93 -28.81
C ASP A 109 -30.49 -4.30 -28.32
N GLY A 110 -30.10 -4.41 -27.05
CA GLY A 110 -29.53 -5.63 -26.47
C GLY A 110 -28.03 -5.83 -26.73
N SER A 111 -27.37 -4.93 -27.47
CA SER A 111 -25.92 -4.98 -27.67
C SER A 111 -25.16 -4.45 -26.44
N VAL A 112 -23.97 -4.99 -26.19
CA VAL A 112 -23.13 -4.56 -25.05
C VAL A 112 -22.41 -3.26 -25.42
N GLU A 113 -22.74 -2.17 -24.73
CA GLU A 113 -22.04 -0.88 -24.85
C GLU A 113 -20.69 -0.93 -24.13
N ARG A 114 -20.71 -1.41 -22.88
CA ARG A 114 -19.53 -1.56 -22.04
C ARG A 114 -19.53 -2.92 -21.39
N ARG A 115 -18.42 -3.64 -21.55
CA ARG A 115 -18.21 -4.91 -20.85
C ARG A 115 -18.09 -4.65 -19.34
N GLY A 116 -18.66 -5.55 -18.56
CA GLY A 116 -18.49 -5.54 -17.11
C GLY A 116 -17.12 -6.08 -16.73
N GLU A 117 -16.69 -5.75 -15.52
CA GLU A 117 -15.37 -6.13 -14.99
C GLU A 117 -15.54 -6.73 -13.60
N LYS A 118 -14.74 -7.75 -13.30
CA LYS A 118 -14.64 -8.35 -11.96
C LYS A 118 -13.18 -8.34 -11.54
N THR A 119 -12.86 -7.51 -10.57
CA THR A 119 -11.52 -7.39 -10.02
C THR A 119 -11.47 -8.13 -8.70
N PHE A 120 -10.52 -9.05 -8.55
CA PHE A 120 -10.28 -9.79 -7.31
C PHE A 120 -8.99 -9.30 -6.67
N PHE A 121 -9.01 -9.03 -5.37
CA PHE A 121 -7.86 -8.48 -4.65
C PHE A 121 -7.20 -9.55 -3.78
N LEU A 122 -5.88 -9.69 -3.91
CA LEU A 122 -5.07 -10.54 -3.06
C LEU A 122 -4.26 -9.70 -2.08
N LYS A 123 -4.01 -10.26 -0.90
CA LYS A 123 -3.29 -9.56 0.16
C LYS A 123 -1.79 -9.85 0.09
N TRP A 124 -1.03 -8.78 0.00
CA TRP A 124 0.43 -8.77 0.04
C TRP A 124 0.92 -7.95 1.23
N ARG A 125 2.07 -8.33 1.80
CA ARG A 125 2.78 -7.60 2.84
C ARG A 125 4.13 -7.17 2.30
N ILE A 126 4.53 -5.93 2.56
CA ILE A 126 5.88 -5.44 2.30
C ILE A 126 6.68 -5.48 3.61
N MET A 127 7.93 -5.92 3.52
CA MET A 127 8.86 -5.96 4.66
C MET A 127 10.02 -4.97 4.51
N ALA A 128 10.42 -4.68 3.28
CA ALA A 128 11.45 -3.70 2.96
C ALA A 128 11.33 -3.23 1.50
N GLY A 129 12.04 -2.16 1.16
CA GLY A 129 12.05 -1.59 -0.20
C GLY A 129 11.00 -0.51 -0.40
N GLN A 130 10.77 -0.12 -1.66
CA GLN A 130 9.87 0.96 -2.01
C GLN A 130 9.29 0.75 -3.42
N ALA A 131 8.07 1.25 -3.63
CA ALA A 131 7.43 1.27 -4.93
C ALA A 131 8.18 2.20 -5.89
N ASP A 132 8.46 1.70 -7.09
CA ASP A 132 9.06 2.43 -8.19
C ASP A 132 8.19 2.33 -9.44
N LEU A 133 7.73 3.48 -9.94
CA LEU A 133 6.87 3.57 -11.12
C LEU A 133 7.67 3.93 -12.39
N ALA A 134 8.99 4.09 -12.33
CA ALA A 134 9.79 4.55 -13.47
C ALA A 134 9.64 3.67 -14.72
N SER A 135 9.57 2.35 -14.54
CA SER A 135 9.45 1.35 -15.62
C SER A 135 8.11 0.63 -15.65
N ASN A 136 7.03 1.29 -15.20
CA ASN A 136 5.73 0.63 -15.08
C ASN A 136 5.05 0.39 -16.44
N ALA A 137 4.45 -0.79 -16.60
CA ALA A 137 3.81 -1.22 -17.85
C ALA A 137 2.37 -0.71 -18.05
N TYR A 138 1.77 -0.10 -17.02
CA TYR A 138 0.33 0.18 -16.96
C TYR A 138 -0.04 1.67 -17.01
N GLY A 139 0.95 2.54 -17.24
CA GLY A 139 0.77 3.98 -17.38
C GLY A 139 0.46 4.73 -16.08
N TYR A 140 0.73 4.12 -14.92
CA TYR A 140 0.65 4.80 -13.63
C TYR A 140 1.75 5.87 -13.53
N LYS A 141 1.45 7.01 -12.91
CA LYS A 141 2.40 8.13 -12.74
C LYS A 141 2.62 8.50 -11.30
N GLU A 142 1.64 8.27 -10.45
CA GLU A 142 1.70 8.60 -9.04
C GLU A 142 1.40 7.36 -8.20
N PHE A 143 2.05 7.26 -7.04
CA PHE A 143 1.73 6.29 -6.01
C PHE A 143 1.71 6.96 -4.65
N GLN A 144 0.91 6.41 -3.74
CA GLN A 144 0.87 6.82 -2.34
C GLN A 144 0.69 5.59 -1.45
N TRP A 145 1.29 5.64 -0.27
CA TRP A 145 1.02 4.72 0.82
C TRP A 145 0.01 5.40 1.72
N LEU A 146 -1.23 4.93 1.82
CA LEU A 146 -2.32 5.59 2.53
C LEU A 146 -2.83 4.78 3.73
N THR A 147 -3.26 5.45 4.80
CA THR A 147 -4.02 4.79 5.86
C THR A 147 -5.45 4.48 5.41
N ARG A 148 -6.17 3.66 6.18
CA ARG A 148 -7.58 3.35 5.90
C ARG A 148 -8.47 4.59 5.79
N GLU A 149 -8.30 5.56 6.69
CA GLU A 149 -9.09 6.80 6.70
C GLU A 149 -8.76 7.70 5.51
N GLU A 150 -7.53 7.65 5.02
CA GLU A 150 -7.12 8.37 3.82
C GLU A 150 -7.64 7.68 2.56
N LEU A 151 -7.67 6.35 2.52
CA LEU A 151 -8.26 5.57 1.43
C LEU A 151 -9.74 5.90 1.23
N GLU A 152 -10.50 6.05 2.32
CA GLU A 152 -11.92 6.41 2.26
C GLU A 152 -12.17 7.73 1.51
N LYS A 153 -11.22 8.67 1.64
CA LYS A 153 -11.29 9.99 0.99
C LYS A 153 -10.72 9.98 -0.43
N ALA A 154 -9.75 9.11 -0.69
CA ALA A 154 -9.02 9.07 -1.97
C ALA A 154 -9.71 8.19 -3.02
N LEU A 155 -10.32 7.09 -2.60
CA LEU A 155 -10.95 6.12 -3.49
C LEU A 155 -12.40 6.50 -3.81
N PRO A 156 -12.93 6.16 -5.01
CA PRO A 156 -14.35 6.30 -5.30
C PRO A 156 -15.21 5.52 -4.30
N GLU A 157 -16.37 6.06 -3.91
CA GLU A 157 -17.18 5.50 -2.84
C GLU A 157 -17.58 4.04 -3.06
N GLU A 158 -18.07 3.68 -4.25
CA GLU A 158 -18.43 2.29 -4.58
C GLU A 158 -17.22 1.35 -4.54
N TYR A 159 -16.06 1.84 -4.97
CA TYR A 159 -14.82 1.09 -4.94
C TYR A 159 -14.37 0.86 -3.50
N TYR A 160 -14.33 1.91 -2.66
CA TYR A 160 -13.99 1.80 -1.24
C TYR A 160 -14.95 0.85 -0.51
N ARG A 161 -16.25 0.93 -0.75
CA ARG A 161 -17.25 0.03 -0.15
C ARG A 161 -16.95 -1.44 -0.43
N SER A 162 -16.43 -1.76 -1.62
CA SER A 162 -16.10 -3.14 -2.00
C SER A 162 -14.83 -3.70 -1.33
N VAL A 163 -13.90 -2.83 -0.94
CA VAL A 163 -12.59 -3.22 -0.38
C VAL A 163 -12.45 -2.94 1.11
N ARG A 164 -13.29 -2.09 1.70
CA ARG A 164 -13.15 -1.63 3.11
C ARG A 164 -13.03 -2.75 4.14
N LEU A 165 -13.65 -3.91 3.89
CA LEU A 165 -13.64 -5.05 4.81
C LEU A 165 -12.31 -5.81 4.81
N MET A 166 -11.47 -5.64 3.79
CA MET A 166 -10.12 -6.24 3.75
C MET A 166 -9.07 -5.39 4.49
N LEU A 167 -9.41 -4.14 4.79
CA LEU A 167 -8.53 -3.18 5.44
C LEU A 167 -8.50 -3.43 6.96
N ALA A 168 -7.33 -3.30 7.57
CA ALA A 168 -7.15 -3.41 9.00
C ALA A 168 -7.67 -2.15 9.69
N ASP A 169 -8.11 -2.29 10.95
CA ASP A 169 -8.53 -1.15 11.77
C ASP A 169 -7.33 -0.32 12.24
N ARG A 170 -6.14 -0.92 12.36
CA ARG A 170 -4.90 -0.24 12.75
C ARG A 170 -3.87 -0.36 11.67
#